data_AF-A0A6A5ACT3-F1
#
_entry.id   AF-A0A6A5ACT3-F1
#
_cell.length_a   1.000
_cell.length_b   1.000
_cell.length_c   1.000
_cell.angle_alpha   90.00
_cell.angle_beta   90.00
_cell.angle_gamma   90.00
#
_symmetry.space_group_name_H-M   'P 1'
#
loop_
_entity.id
_entity.type
_entity.pdbx_description
1 polymer ?
#
loop_
_entity_poly.entity_id
_entity_poly.type
_entity_poly.pdbx_seq_one_letter_code
_entity_poly.pdbx_strand_id
1 'polypeptide(L)'
;MHNKEPGQGRRTLLHAAAWRGQESIVEYLLHLGAEVDAIDTIHSKSTALIEAARAGHRGVCKLLLDHGACLTHQDAHGDTAVHWAARRQWHSLVVFLVKHAEVVTQHSTVRVFALENYQGFTCLDVTKTSYLTELVKRTFNITPISSRDQRRQAKRLGLKKMQRASLRMVMPSSAAGSSAYPQV
;
A
#
# COMPACT_ATOMS: atom_id res chain seq x y z
N MET A 1 24.59 13.00 3.90
CA MET A 1 24.79 11.96 4.95
C MET A 1 24.75 10.57 4.33
N HIS A 2 25.78 10.21 3.55
CA HIS A 2 25.84 8.91 2.88
C HIS A 2 26.86 8.03 3.60
N ASN A 3 26.38 7.08 4.41
CA ASN A 3 27.22 6.03 4.96
C ASN A 3 27.42 4.98 3.87
N LYS A 4 28.62 4.92 3.32
CA LYS A 4 28.96 4.26 2.05
C LYS A 4 29.75 2.97 2.27
N GLU A 5 29.39 2.19 3.30
CA GLU A 5 30.04 0.92 3.59
C GLU A 5 29.18 -0.26 3.06
N PRO A 6 29.67 -1.03 2.07
CA PRO A 6 28.93 -2.16 1.53
C PRO A 6 28.96 -3.34 2.50
N GLY A 7 27.79 -3.80 2.96
CA GLY A 7 27.64 -5.04 3.72
C GLY A 7 26.96 -4.92 5.09
N GLN A 8 26.78 -3.70 5.61
CA GLN A 8 25.88 -3.43 6.74
C GLN A 8 24.56 -2.90 6.20
N GLY A 9 23.45 -3.50 6.62
CA GLY A 9 22.15 -3.10 6.11
C GLY A 9 21.86 -1.60 6.37
N ARG A 10 21.13 -0.96 5.47
CA ARG A 10 21.00 0.51 5.38
C ARG A 10 19.78 1.03 6.13
N ARG A 11 19.72 0.89 7.46
CA ARG A 11 18.70 1.61 8.24
C ARG A 11 19.10 3.09 8.37
N THR A 12 18.28 3.98 7.80
CA THR A 12 18.56 5.43 7.83
C THR A 12 17.87 6.13 9.01
N LEU A 13 18.31 7.35 9.33
CA LEU A 13 17.65 8.22 10.32
C LEU A 13 16.18 8.47 9.95
N LEU A 14 15.87 8.54 8.66
CA LEU A 14 14.50 8.74 8.17
C LEU A 14 13.58 7.58 8.59
N HIS A 15 14.05 6.33 8.57
CA HIS A 15 13.29 5.18 9.07
C HIS A 15 12.98 5.29 10.57
N ALA A 16 13.98 5.69 11.37
CA ALA A 16 13.83 5.82 12.81
C ALA A 16 12.87 6.96 13.18
N ALA A 17 13.02 8.13 12.55
CA ALA A 17 12.14 9.27 12.74
C ALA A 17 10.70 8.95 12.31
N ALA A 18 10.55 8.24 11.19
CA ALA A 18 9.24 7.83 10.68
C ALA A 18 8.52 6.84 11.60
N TRP A 19 9.23 5.82 12.12
CA TRP A 19 8.71 4.88 13.11
C TRP A 19 8.29 5.56 14.42
N ARG A 20 8.97 6.65 14.80
CA ARG A 20 8.70 7.40 16.02
C ARG A 20 7.64 8.50 15.85
N GLY A 21 7.20 8.77 14.62
CA GLY A 21 6.22 9.82 14.35
C GLY A 21 6.77 11.24 14.45
N GLN A 22 8.09 11.44 14.31
CA GLN A 22 8.75 12.73 14.52
C GLN A 22 8.66 13.59 13.25
N GLU A 23 7.51 14.23 13.02
CA GLU A 23 7.22 15.01 11.81
C GLU A 23 8.29 16.06 11.49
N SER A 24 8.69 16.88 12.46
CA SER A 24 9.71 17.93 12.25
C SER A 24 11.09 17.36 11.86
N ILE A 25 11.46 16.20 12.39
CA ILE A 25 12.74 15.55 12.06
C ILE A 25 12.65 14.93 10.67
N VAL A 26 11.52 14.29 10.34
CA VAL A 26 11.28 13.74 9.00
C VAL A 26 11.35 14.85 7.96
N GLU A 27 10.64 15.95 8.17
CA GLU A 27 10.65 17.12 7.29
C GLU A 27 12.06 17.68 7.11
N TYR A 28 12.79 17.89 8.21
CA TYR A 28 14.17 18.38 8.16
C TYR A 28 15.10 17.43 7.36
N LEU A 29 15.01 16.12 7.59
CA LEU A 29 15.81 15.14 6.86
C LEU A 29 15.50 15.12 5.36
N LEU A 30 14.21 15.25 4.98
CA LEU A 30 13.81 15.32 3.57
C LEU A 30 14.33 16.60 2.89
N HIS A 31 14.30 17.74 3.59
CA HIS A 31 14.90 18.99 3.09
C HIS A 31 16.41 18.90 2.90
N LEU A 32 17.11 18.10 3.70
CA LEU A 32 18.54 17.81 3.53
C LEU A 32 18.85 16.81 2.40
N GLY A 33 17.85 16.39 1.61
CA GLY A 33 18.02 15.45 0.51
C GLY A 33 18.14 13.99 0.95
N ALA A 34 17.53 13.62 2.08
CA ALA A 34 17.38 12.21 2.42
C ALA A 34 16.60 11.47 1.31
N GLU A 35 17.11 10.32 0.89
CA GLU A 35 16.43 9.45 -0.07
C GLU A 35 15.14 8.90 0.55
N VAL A 36 14.00 9.35 0.04
CA VAL A 36 12.66 9.10 0.61
C VAL A 36 12.31 7.61 0.65
N ASP A 37 12.67 6.89 -0.42
CA ASP A 37 12.43 5.45 -0.60
C ASP A 37 13.66 4.61 -0.28
N ALA A 38 14.60 5.13 0.54
CA ALA A 38 15.71 4.34 1.03
C ALA A 38 15.18 3.06 1.71
N ILE A 39 15.82 1.93 1.43
CA ILE A 39 15.40 0.61 1.90
C ILE A 39 16.26 0.20 3.11
N ASP A 40 15.62 -0.12 4.23
CA ASP A 40 16.27 -0.77 5.37
C ASP A 40 16.57 -2.24 5.07
N THR A 41 17.80 -2.53 4.67
CA THR A 41 18.28 -3.89 4.40
C THR A 41 18.71 -4.67 5.65
N ILE A 42 18.63 -4.09 6.86
CA ILE A 42 18.96 -4.81 8.11
C ILE A 42 17.81 -5.73 8.53
N HIS A 43 16.57 -5.23 8.48
CA HIS A 43 15.43 -5.94 9.09
C HIS A 43 14.51 -6.56 8.05
N SER A 44 13.79 -5.72 7.30
CA SER A 44 12.62 -6.16 6.54
C SER A 44 12.53 -5.54 5.15
N LYS A 45 13.60 -4.96 4.61
CA LYS A 45 13.53 -4.20 3.34
C LYS A 45 12.42 -3.13 3.37
N SER A 46 12.22 -2.53 4.54
CA SER A 46 11.16 -1.55 4.78
C SER A 46 11.59 -0.18 4.27
N THR A 47 10.63 0.68 3.93
CA THR A 47 10.86 2.10 3.66
C THR A 47 10.37 2.95 4.84
N ALA A 48 10.75 4.22 4.89
CA ALA A 48 10.24 5.14 5.91
C ALA A 48 8.70 5.22 5.91
N LEU A 49 8.07 5.13 4.73
CA LEU A 49 6.61 5.16 4.61
C LEU A 49 5.96 3.91 5.22
N ILE A 50 6.56 2.73 5.01
CA ILE A 50 6.09 1.48 5.61
C ILE A 50 6.22 1.56 7.15
N GLU A 51 7.32 2.07 7.67
CA GLU A 51 7.50 2.25 9.12
C GLU A 51 6.47 3.19 9.73
N ALA A 52 6.25 4.36 9.12
CA ALA A 52 5.23 5.30 9.58
C ALA A 52 3.82 4.70 9.54
N ALA A 53 3.49 3.96 8.48
CA ALA A 53 2.19 3.33 8.33
C ALA A 53 1.96 2.17 9.31
N ARG A 54 3.01 1.41 9.59
CA ARG A 54 3.02 0.35 10.61
C ARG A 54 2.78 0.90 12.02
N ALA A 55 3.27 2.10 12.30
CA ALA A 55 3.10 2.79 13.58
C ALA A 55 1.83 3.68 13.64
N GLY A 56 1.18 3.98 12.51
CA GLY A 56 -0.05 4.77 12.46
C GLY A 56 0.16 6.29 12.34
N HIS A 57 1.37 6.75 12.00
CA HIS A 57 1.73 8.17 12.00
C HIS A 57 1.28 8.88 10.71
N ARG A 58 0.03 9.37 10.71
CA ARG A 58 -0.58 10.02 9.53
C ARG A 58 0.18 11.23 9.01
N GLY A 59 0.64 12.14 9.86
CA GLY A 59 1.35 13.35 9.42
C GLY A 59 2.70 13.03 8.77
N VAL A 60 3.45 12.09 9.35
CA VAL A 60 4.67 11.55 8.72
C VAL A 60 4.37 10.90 7.36
N CYS A 61 3.33 10.07 7.27
CA CYS A 61 2.95 9.47 5.99
C CYS A 61 2.63 10.53 4.93
N LYS A 62 1.96 11.62 5.33
CA LYS A 62 1.68 12.75 4.44
C LYS A 62 2.97 13.37 3.91
N LEU A 63 3.90 13.74 4.80
CA LEU A 63 5.18 14.34 4.43
C LEU A 63 5.96 13.46 3.46
N LEU A 64 6.05 12.16 3.74
CA LEU A 64 6.75 11.22 2.87
C LEU A 64 6.10 11.14 1.47
N LEU A 65 4.76 11.08 1.40
CA LEU A 65 4.05 11.07 0.11
C LEU A 65 4.21 12.39 -0.65
N ASP A 66 4.14 13.54 0.03
CA ASP A 66 4.38 14.86 -0.56
C ASP A 66 5.78 14.97 -1.18
N HIS A 67 6.77 14.30 -0.59
CA HIS A 67 8.14 14.18 -1.10
C HIS A 67 8.33 13.01 -2.08
N GLY A 68 7.26 12.43 -2.61
CA GLY A 68 7.30 11.45 -3.69
C GLY A 68 7.55 10.00 -3.26
N ALA A 69 7.35 9.64 -2.00
CA ALA A 69 7.43 8.24 -1.56
C ALA A 69 6.48 7.35 -2.37
N CYS A 70 6.96 6.20 -2.83
CA CYS A 70 6.13 5.26 -3.56
C CYS A 70 5.26 4.43 -2.61
N LEU A 71 3.94 4.61 -2.68
CA LEU A 71 2.97 3.89 -1.84
C LEU A 71 2.99 2.38 -2.09
N THR A 72 3.37 1.96 -3.30
CA THR A 72 3.37 0.55 -3.71
C THR A 72 4.68 -0.19 -3.42
N HIS A 73 5.65 0.45 -2.74
CA HIS A 73 6.84 -0.26 -2.27
C HIS A 73 6.46 -1.43 -1.36
N GLN A 74 7.13 -2.56 -1.58
CA GLN A 74 6.92 -3.80 -0.86
C GLN A 74 8.11 -4.11 0.02
N ASP A 75 7.84 -4.50 1.26
CA ASP A 75 8.85 -5.01 2.17
C ASP A 75 9.26 -6.46 1.83
N ALA A 76 10.07 -7.08 2.69
CA ALA A 76 10.56 -8.44 2.53
C ALA A 76 9.45 -9.51 2.53
N HIS A 77 8.23 -9.17 2.96
CA HIS A 77 7.06 -10.04 2.95
C HIS A 77 6.10 -9.72 1.79
N GLY A 78 6.44 -8.72 0.96
CA GLY A 78 5.54 -8.23 -0.08
C GLY A 78 4.49 -7.25 0.45
N ASP A 79 4.54 -6.89 1.73
CA ASP A 79 3.56 -6.00 2.33
C ASP A 79 3.92 -4.54 2.01
N THR A 80 2.93 -3.78 1.57
CA THR A 80 3.04 -2.33 1.36
C THR A 80 2.67 -1.55 2.62
N ALA A 81 2.86 -0.23 2.61
CA ALA A 81 2.39 0.64 3.70
C ALA A 81 0.89 0.45 4.00
N VAL A 82 0.08 0.23 2.97
CA VAL A 82 -1.37 -0.02 3.10
C VAL A 82 -1.65 -1.37 3.77
N HIS A 83 -0.88 -2.43 3.46
CA HIS A 83 -1.01 -3.73 4.13
C HIS A 83 -0.73 -3.60 5.64
N TRP A 84 0.32 -2.88 6.02
CA TRP A 84 0.67 -2.66 7.42
C TRP A 84 -0.37 -1.82 8.15
N ALA A 85 -0.85 -0.73 7.55
CA ALA A 85 -1.91 0.09 8.11
C ALA A 85 -3.19 -0.72 8.32
N ALA A 86 -3.56 -1.57 7.35
CA ALA A 86 -4.73 -2.44 7.45
C ALA A 86 -4.57 -3.53 8.53
N ARG A 87 -3.44 -4.23 8.57
CA ARG A 87 -3.14 -5.26 9.58
C ARG A 87 -3.19 -4.71 11.00
N ARG A 88 -2.77 -3.46 11.17
CA ARG A 88 -2.79 -2.73 12.45
C ARG A 88 -4.13 -2.04 12.73
N GLN A 89 -5.11 -2.15 11.84
CA GLN A 89 -6.44 -1.54 11.96
C GLN A 89 -6.43 -0.01 12.00
N TRP A 90 -5.43 0.61 11.36
CA TRP A 90 -5.38 2.06 11.12
C TRP A 90 -6.29 2.42 9.94
N HIS A 91 -7.59 2.15 10.06
CA HIS A 91 -8.56 2.29 8.98
C HIS A 91 -8.59 3.68 8.34
N SER A 92 -8.55 4.73 9.17
CA SER A 92 -8.48 6.12 8.73
C SER A 92 -7.19 6.41 7.94
N LEU A 93 -6.08 5.80 8.34
CA LEU A 93 -4.81 5.93 7.64
C LEU A 93 -4.83 5.21 6.28
N VAL A 94 -5.44 4.03 6.18
CA VAL A 94 -5.60 3.34 4.89
C VAL A 94 -6.34 4.22 3.89
N VAL A 95 -7.49 4.77 4.30
CA VAL A 95 -8.27 5.68 3.45
C VAL A 95 -7.45 6.92 3.06
N PHE A 96 -6.72 7.49 4.02
CA PHE A 96 -5.88 8.65 3.78
C PHE A 96 -4.77 8.35 2.76
N LEU A 97 -3.99 7.27 2.95
CA LEU A 97 -2.88 6.89 2.08
C LEU A 97 -3.34 6.72 0.63
N VAL A 98 -4.47 6.03 0.41
CA VAL A 98 -4.97 5.76 -0.94
C VAL A 98 -5.47 7.04 -1.61
N LYS A 99 -6.28 7.86 -0.93
CA LYS A 99 -6.74 9.15 -1.48
C LYS A 99 -5.59 10.09 -1.80
N HIS A 100 -4.58 10.12 -0.92
CA HIS A 100 -3.45 11.01 -1.09
C HIS A 100 -2.53 10.56 -2.24
N ALA A 101 -2.29 9.26 -2.38
CA ALA A 101 -1.48 8.73 -3.48
C ALA A 101 -2.18 8.84 -4.85
N GLU A 102 -3.52 8.80 -4.89
CA GLU A 102 -4.28 9.08 -6.12
C GLU A 102 -3.99 10.49 -6.64
N VAL A 103 -3.85 11.47 -5.73
CA VAL A 103 -3.55 12.87 -6.06
C VAL A 103 -2.07 13.08 -6.41
N VAL A 104 -1.14 12.49 -5.63
CA VAL A 104 0.29 12.82 -5.72
C VAL A 104 1.08 11.92 -6.69
N THR A 105 0.81 10.62 -6.73
CA THR A 105 1.64 9.63 -7.44
C THR A 105 0.92 8.91 -8.58
N GLN A 106 -0.29 9.37 -8.95
CA GLN A 106 -1.14 8.78 -10.01
C GLN A 106 -1.32 7.26 -9.90
N HIS A 107 -1.32 6.72 -8.67
CA HIS A 107 -1.63 5.31 -8.48
C HIS A 107 -3.14 5.10 -8.53
N SER A 108 -3.60 4.22 -9.42
CA SER A 108 -5.01 3.81 -9.45
C SER A 108 -5.41 3.21 -8.10
N THR A 109 -6.46 3.77 -7.48
CA THR A 109 -7.09 3.28 -6.24
C THR A 109 -7.34 1.77 -6.29
N VAL A 110 -7.83 1.27 -7.43
CA VAL A 110 -8.06 -0.16 -7.66
C VAL A 110 -6.76 -0.96 -7.58
N ARG A 111 -5.68 -0.46 -8.21
CA ARG A 111 -4.37 -1.12 -8.19
C ARG A 111 -3.84 -1.24 -6.77
N VAL A 112 -3.94 -0.19 -5.95
CA VAL A 112 -3.41 -0.20 -4.57
C VAL A 112 -4.09 -1.27 -3.71
N PHE A 113 -5.42 -1.40 -3.80
CA PHE A 113 -6.14 -2.43 -3.05
C PHE A 113 -5.99 -3.85 -3.63
N ALA A 114 -5.72 -3.98 -4.92
CA ALA A 114 -5.52 -5.27 -5.59
C ALA A 114 -4.11 -5.86 -5.41
N LEU A 115 -3.13 -5.06 -4.96
CA LEU A 115 -1.78 -5.56 -4.72
C LEU A 115 -1.78 -6.65 -3.64
N GLU A 116 -1.16 -7.77 -3.98
CA GLU A 116 -0.97 -8.91 -3.10
C GLU A 116 0.45 -8.91 -2.53
N ASN A 117 0.56 -9.27 -1.26
CA ASN A 117 1.85 -9.61 -0.67
C ASN A 117 2.34 -10.99 -1.17
N TYR A 118 3.53 -11.44 -0.73
CA TYR A 118 4.09 -12.71 -1.20
C TYR A 118 3.30 -13.94 -0.75
N GLN A 119 2.37 -13.78 0.19
CA GLN A 119 1.43 -14.83 0.63
C GLN A 119 0.14 -14.84 -0.21
N GLY A 120 -0.06 -13.88 -1.12
CA GLY A 120 -1.24 -13.77 -1.98
C GLY A 120 -2.43 -13.04 -1.33
N PHE A 121 -2.20 -12.34 -0.23
CA PHE A 121 -3.23 -11.57 0.49
C PHE A 121 -3.17 -10.10 0.09
N THR A 122 -4.35 -9.53 -0.15
CA THR A 122 -4.50 -8.07 -0.30
C THR A 122 -4.50 -7.38 1.06
N CYS A 123 -4.39 -6.06 1.08
CA CYS A 123 -4.52 -5.29 2.32
C CYS A 123 -5.89 -5.47 3.01
N LEU A 124 -6.93 -5.87 2.28
CA LEU A 124 -8.24 -6.18 2.87
C LEU A 124 -8.27 -7.59 3.49
N ASP A 125 -7.59 -8.56 2.88
CA ASP A 125 -7.52 -9.95 3.37
C ASP A 125 -6.68 -10.07 4.65
N VAL A 126 -5.70 -9.18 4.86
CA VAL A 126 -4.88 -9.18 6.09
C VAL A 126 -5.60 -8.62 7.31
N THR A 127 -6.79 -8.05 7.15
CA THR A 127 -7.60 -7.54 8.26
C THR A 127 -8.36 -8.65 8.97
N LYS A 128 -8.52 -8.53 10.29
CA LYS A 128 -9.31 -9.49 11.08
C LYS A 128 -10.81 -9.23 11.00
N THR A 129 -11.21 -8.02 10.61
CA THR A 129 -12.59 -7.54 10.63
C THR A 129 -13.02 -7.10 9.25
N SER A 130 -14.31 -7.23 8.93
CA SER A 130 -14.87 -6.74 7.67
C SER A 130 -15.01 -5.22 7.60
N TYR A 131 -14.68 -4.50 8.68
CA TYR A 131 -14.87 -3.06 8.79
C TYR A 131 -14.10 -2.29 7.71
N LEU A 132 -12.83 -2.63 7.45
CA LEU A 132 -12.06 -1.97 6.41
C LEU A 132 -12.70 -2.18 5.03
N THR A 133 -13.14 -3.40 4.74
CA THR A 133 -13.80 -3.76 3.48
C THR A 133 -15.08 -2.96 3.27
N GLU A 134 -15.91 -2.81 4.31
CA GLU A 134 -17.12 -1.98 4.24
C GLU A 134 -16.80 -0.49 4.10
N LEU A 135 -15.77 -0.01 4.80
CA LEU A 135 -15.31 1.37 4.68
C LEU A 135 -14.81 1.69 3.28
N VAL A 136 -14.04 0.78 2.66
CA VAL A 136 -13.53 0.93 1.29
C VAL A 136 -14.67 0.93 0.27
N LYS A 137 -15.66 0.03 0.42
CA LYS A 137 -16.87 0.03 -0.42
C LYS A 137 -17.58 1.38 -0.38
N ARG A 138 -17.83 1.91 0.82
CA ARG A 138 -18.53 3.19 1.01
C ARG A 138 -17.73 4.39 0.50
N THR A 139 -16.41 4.38 0.70
CA THR A 139 -15.57 5.54 0.45
C THR A 139 -15.10 5.65 -1.00
N PHE A 140 -14.79 4.51 -1.63
CA PHE A 140 -14.22 4.46 -2.97
C PHE A 140 -15.17 3.89 -4.02
N ASN A 141 -16.36 3.44 -3.59
CA ASN A 141 -17.33 2.75 -4.46
C ASN A 141 -16.73 1.54 -5.20
N ILE A 142 -15.75 0.87 -4.59
CA ILE A 142 -15.15 -0.35 -5.13
C ILE A 142 -15.68 -1.52 -4.31
N THR A 143 -16.18 -2.57 -4.96
CA THR A 143 -16.52 -3.83 -4.28
C THR A 143 -15.33 -4.79 -4.38
N PRO A 144 -14.62 -5.04 -3.27
CA PRO A 144 -13.60 -6.08 -3.22
C PRO A 144 -14.33 -7.42 -3.26
N ILE A 145 -14.05 -8.24 -4.27
CA ILE A 145 -14.65 -9.58 -4.31
C ILE A 145 -14.01 -10.41 -3.20
N SER A 146 -14.81 -11.06 -2.35
CA SER A 146 -14.32 -11.97 -1.32
C SER A 146 -13.42 -13.05 -1.93
N SER A 147 -12.31 -13.41 -1.26
CA SER A 147 -11.42 -14.50 -1.70
C SER A 147 -12.16 -15.84 -1.94
N ARG A 148 -13.30 -16.07 -1.27
CA ARG A 148 -14.14 -17.26 -1.44
C ARG A 148 -14.98 -17.20 -2.73
N ASP A 149 -15.57 -16.04 -3.02
CA ASP A 149 -16.37 -15.83 -4.24
C ASP A 149 -15.47 -15.66 -5.46
N GLN A 150 -14.29 -15.07 -5.30
CA GLN A 150 -13.21 -15.08 -6.29
C GLN A 150 -12.77 -16.49 -6.64
N ARG A 151 -12.50 -17.36 -5.65
CA ARG A 151 -12.12 -18.77 -5.91
C ARG A 151 -13.22 -19.50 -6.67
N ARG A 152 -14.49 -19.26 -6.33
CA ARG A 152 -15.65 -19.81 -7.05
C ARG A 152 -15.74 -19.28 -8.48
N GLN A 153 -15.65 -17.97 -8.67
CA GLN A 153 -15.76 -17.30 -9.97
C GLN A 153 -14.57 -17.63 -10.88
N ALA A 154 -13.34 -17.59 -10.36
CA ALA A 154 -12.14 -17.98 -11.09
C ALA A 154 -12.12 -19.46 -11.45
N LYS A 155 -12.66 -20.35 -10.60
CA LYS A 155 -12.82 -21.78 -10.92
C LYS A 155 -13.89 -21.98 -12.00
N ARG A 156 -14.99 -21.21 -11.95
CA ARG A 156 -16.06 -21.21 -12.95
C ARG A 156 -15.58 -20.69 -14.31
N LEU A 157 -14.63 -19.76 -14.33
CA LEU A 157 -14.02 -19.19 -15.52
C LEU A 157 -12.76 -19.95 -16.01
N GLY A 158 -12.36 -21.03 -15.34
CA GLY A 158 -11.20 -21.86 -15.75
C GLY A 158 -9.84 -21.16 -15.65
N LEU A 159 -9.75 -20.04 -14.93
CA LEU A 159 -8.60 -19.13 -14.99
C LEU A 159 -7.39 -19.65 -14.20
N LYS A 160 -6.20 -19.48 -14.80
CA LYS A 160 -4.90 -19.77 -14.18
C LYS A 160 -4.56 -18.71 -13.13
N LYS A 161 -3.65 -19.02 -12.19
CA LYS A 161 -3.36 -18.21 -10.97
C LYS A 161 -3.17 -16.71 -11.25
N MET A 162 -2.48 -16.34 -12.33
CA MET A 162 -2.31 -14.93 -12.74
C MET A 162 -3.61 -14.21 -13.11
N GLN A 163 -4.49 -14.87 -13.89
CA GLN A 163 -5.75 -14.27 -14.36
C GLN A 163 -6.76 -14.05 -13.23
N ARG A 164 -6.60 -14.73 -12.07
CA ARG A 164 -7.46 -14.55 -10.90
C ARG A 164 -7.20 -13.24 -10.16
N ALA A 165 -6.00 -12.68 -10.27
CA ALA A 165 -5.64 -11.40 -9.65
C ALA A 165 -6.39 -10.22 -10.30
N SER A 166 -6.65 -10.30 -11.61
CA SER A 166 -7.34 -9.25 -12.38
C SER A 166 -8.84 -9.15 -12.09
N LEU A 167 -9.47 -10.17 -11.51
CA LEU A 167 -10.90 -10.19 -11.18
C LEU A 167 -11.23 -9.60 -9.81
N ARG A 168 -10.23 -9.18 -9.02
CA ARG A 168 -10.43 -8.99 -7.57
C ARG A 168 -11.16 -7.70 -7.17
N MET A 169 -11.21 -6.71 -8.05
CA MET A 169 -11.80 -5.40 -7.80
C MET A 169 -12.72 -5.01 -8.97
N VAL A 170 -14.03 -4.96 -8.72
CA VAL A 170 -15.02 -4.57 -9.74
C VAL A 170 -15.61 -3.22 -9.37
N MET A 171 -15.62 -2.29 -10.33
CA MET A 171 -16.33 -1.02 -10.25
C MET A 171 -17.82 -1.25 -10.58
N PRO A 172 -18.78 -0.66 -9.85
CA PRO A 172 -20.19 -0.75 -10.18
C PRO A 172 -20.47 -0.17 -11.58
N SER A 173 -21.36 -0.84 -12.32
CA SER A 173 -21.63 -0.61 -13.75
C SER A 173 -22.25 0.76 -14.11
N SER A 174 -22.36 1.72 -13.21
CA SER A 174 -22.88 3.06 -13.53
C SER A 174 -21.84 4.03 -14.09
N ALA A 175 -20.55 3.65 -14.14
CA ALA A 175 -19.48 4.47 -14.72
C ALA A 175 -18.91 3.89 -16.04
N ALA A 176 -19.41 2.75 -16.51
CA ALA A 176 -18.95 2.10 -17.73
C ALA A 176 -19.67 2.68 -18.96
N GLY A 177 -19.42 3.96 -19.25
CA GLY A 177 -19.59 4.49 -20.59
C GLY A 177 -18.56 3.85 -21.51
N SER A 178 -18.97 2.77 -22.19
CA SER A 178 -18.39 2.18 -23.41
C SER A 178 -16.87 1.95 -23.48
N SER A 179 -16.48 0.67 -23.63
CA SER A 179 -15.15 0.19 -24.08
C SER A 179 -14.07 0.26 -22.99
N ALA A 180 -13.24 -0.73 -22.68
CA ALA A 180 -12.89 -1.98 -23.32
C ALA A 180 -12.32 -2.92 -22.24
N TYR A 181 -12.74 -4.18 -22.21
CA TYR A 181 -11.84 -5.24 -21.78
C TYR A 181 -11.02 -5.64 -23.01
N PRO A 182 -9.68 -5.49 -23.04
CA PRO A 182 -8.91 -6.12 -24.09
C PRO A 182 -8.94 -7.63 -23.87
N GLN A 183 -9.46 -8.36 -24.85
CA GLN A 183 -9.23 -9.80 -24.94
C GLN A 183 -7.79 -10.02 -25.41
N VAL A 184 -6.98 -10.69 -24.58
CA VAL A 184 -6.17 -11.89 -24.88
C VAL A 184 -5.65 -12.52 -23.59
#